data_AF-A0A1T4VJ49-F1
#
_entry.id   AF-A0A1T4VJ49-F1
#
_cell.length_a   1.000
_cell.length_b   1.000
_cell.length_c   1.000
_cell.angle_alpha   90.00
_cell.angle_beta   90.00
_cell.angle_gamma   90.00
#
_symmetry.space_group_name_H-M   'P 1'
#
loop_
_entity.id
_entity.type
_entity.pdbx_description
1 polymer ?
#
loop_
_entity_poly.entity_id
_entity_poly.type
_entity_poly.pdbx_seq_one_letter_code
_entity_poly.pdbx_strand_id
1 'polypeptide(L)'
;MYQMDENNSGGVGAKAGFYFQDHVATLLASEMLLDNRVRGIGCEVGDDIDVFHSDDSVTHVQVKTGTVDKDWNLTQLRAPRNSGAVKDPNSSILHKSLELDKDPTVTSKFMLVTDKPVASSLSFLEIPLDKRSLKTGRDALVKSIDLGLKNGFKSGNGNGGGYWVDNTIWRVFSDIEFVILKVEHNLRSACEELLNCTLSNEGIRQLGEILCNRIYAKSQISKKTGDVVDKTLTRDEAQSLLRQFATNNTLAPKAYSNKNLPEIVTPLFEESEDKRRKRGFTQGFNFGAYRYDHVVDMLIDWVDEVFLRPSEIVGGSQTFGKAQEIRERIAGLDLKTVTARTILNSILRKQNQQSQPIPMVMFAANGNKCLKFDSVHIVLGEQNINELWVGVTEFIENSDVIFDVMQRLSDKISDLIFLDMDKDRRIILEAKDDKYLFKHDIDSILDTSSSFESNLERFKFVVFISYKMDSYDHLTSESDLMTDIKNKIDHMYNLMVSKNPFFAQVRLGFYVFPTPCNDTILNKLKDKISL
;
A
#
# COMPACT_ATOMS: atom_id res chain seq x y z
N MET A 1 28.53 -40.35 38.42
CA MET A 1 28.57 -40.08 36.97
C MET A 1 27.12 -39.98 36.53
N TYR A 2 26.64 -38.79 36.18
CA TYR A 2 25.27 -38.62 35.69
C TYR A 2 25.27 -38.91 34.19
N GLN A 3 24.66 -40.01 33.79
CA GLN A 3 24.47 -40.36 32.38
C GLN A 3 23.17 -39.68 31.92
N MET A 4 23.27 -38.84 30.89
CA MET A 4 22.11 -38.22 30.26
C MET A 4 21.40 -39.27 29.40
N ASP A 5 20.09 -39.41 29.56
CA ASP A 5 19.27 -40.21 28.66
C ASP A 5 19.25 -39.55 27.27
N GLU A 6 19.57 -40.31 26.23
CA GLU A 6 19.61 -39.84 24.83
C GLU A 6 18.22 -39.79 24.18
N ASN A 7 17.18 -40.22 24.91
CA ASN A 7 15.83 -40.29 24.40
C ASN A 7 15.07 -38.95 24.54
N ASN A 8 14.85 -38.27 23.42
CA ASN A 8 14.03 -37.05 23.35
C ASN A 8 12.51 -37.31 23.27
N SER A 9 12.07 -38.57 23.29
CA SER A 9 10.63 -38.89 23.25
C SER A 9 9.94 -38.52 24.57
N GLY A 10 8.74 -37.91 24.47
CA GLY A 10 8.01 -37.34 25.60
C GLY A 10 8.14 -35.82 25.67
N GLY A 11 8.62 -35.29 26.80
CA GLY A 11 8.56 -33.85 27.10
C GLY A 11 9.36 -32.94 26.18
N VAL A 12 10.53 -33.38 25.69
CA VAL A 12 11.38 -32.59 24.78
C VAL A 12 10.73 -32.49 23.40
N GLY A 13 10.28 -33.60 22.83
CA GLY A 13 9.54 -33.62 21.56
C GLY A 13 8.25 -32.81 21.61
N ALA A 14 7.47 -32.91 22.68
CA ALA A 14 6.24 -32.12 22.84
C ALA A 14 6.53 -30.60 22.86
N LYS A 15 7.55 -30.16 23.60
CA LYS A 15 7.96 -28.74 23.63
C LYS A 15 8.44 -28.25 22.27
N ALA A 16 9.20 -29.06 21.53
CA ALA A 16 9.63 -28.71 20.18
C ALA A 16 8.44 -28.58 19.21
N GLY A 17 7.41 -29.42 19.35
CA GLY A 17 6.16 -29.32 18.60
C GLY A 17 5.42 -28.01 18.86
N PHE A 18 5.19 -27.66 20.13
CA PHE A 18 4.54 -26.40 20.49
C PHE A 18 5.34 -25.18 20.04
N TYR A 19 6.66 -25.21 20.21
CA TYR A 19 7.54 -24.13 19.73
C TYR A 19 7.40 -23.88 18.22
N PHE A 20 7.35 -24.94 17.42
CA PHE A 20 7.15 -24.81 15.98
C PHE A 20 5.75 -24.29 15.64
N GLN A 21 4.71 -24.78 16.35
CA GLN A 21 3.33 -24.32 16.19
C GLN A 21 3.18 -22.82 16.48
N ASP A 22 3.77 -22.32 17.57
CA ASP A 22 3.71 -20.89 17.93
C ASP A 22 4.37 -20.00 16.86
N HIS A 23 5.48 -20.44 16.26
CA HIS A 23 6.13 -19.74 15.15
C HIS A 23 5.33 -19.78 13.86
N VAL A 24 4.67 -20.91 13.55
CA VAL A 24 3.74 -20.99 12.41
C VAL A 24 2.55 -20.05 12.61
N ALA A 25 1.97 -19.99 13.82
CA ALA A 25 0.93 -19.03 14.15
C ALA A 25 1.42 -17.58 14.03
N THR A 26 2.67 -17.31 14.43
CA THR A 26 3.32 -16.00 14.27
C THR A 26 3.50 -15.64 12.79
N LEU A 27 3.90 -16.60 11.95
CA LEU A 27 3.95 -16.42 10.51
C LEU A 27 2.59 -16.06 9.95
N LEU A 28 1.54 -16.81 10.29
CA LEU A 28 0.17 -16.52 9.85
C LEU A 28 -0.32 -15.16 10.36
N ALA A 29 0.07 -14.74 11.57
CA ALA A 29 -0.24 -13.40 12.09
C ALA A 29 0.49 -12.29 11.33
N SER A 30 1.74 -12.52 10.91
CA SER A 30 2.49 -11.58 10.07
C SER A 30 1.92 -11.50 8.65
N GLU A 31 1.48 -12.62 8.08
CA GLU A 31 0.78 -12.68 6.78
C GLU A 31 -0.58 -11.99 6.87
N MET A 32 -1.29 -12.18 8.00
CA MET A 32 -2.52 -11.46 8.30
C MET A 32 -2.28 -9.98 8.17
N LEU A 33 -1.25 -9.36 8.77
CA LEU A 33 -1.01 -7.92 8.65
C LEU A 33 -1.00 -7.40 7.19
N LEU A 34 -0.56 -8.22 6.23
CA LEU A 34 -0.51 -7.88 4.80
C LEU A 34 -1.78 -8.24 4.02
N ASP A 35 -2.63 -9.13 4.55
CA ASP A 35 -3.87 -9.57 3.92
C ASP A 35 -5.10 -9.11 4.72
N ASN A 36 -5.80 -8.09 4.23
CA ASN A 36 -6.99 -7.54 4.90
C ASN A 36 -8.20 -8.49 4.92
N ARG A 37 -8.15 -9.62 4.19
CA ARG A 37 -9.18 -10.66 4.23
C ARG A 37 -9.06 -11.54 5.47
N VAL A 38 -7.95 -11.48 6.20
CA VAL A 38 -7.77 -12.21 7.46
C VAL A 38 -8.08 -11.28 8.64
N ARG A 39 -9.03 -11.69 9.49
CA ARG A 39 -9.51 -10.93 10.66
C ARG A 39 -8.79 -11.31 11.95
N GLY A 40 -8.32 -12.56 12.08
CA GLY A 40 -7.68 -13.02 13.31
C GLY A 40 -7.05 -14.40 13.22
N ILE A 41 -6.12 -14.67 14.13
CA ILE A 41 -5.43 -15.95 14.29
C ILE A 41 -5.78 -16.52 15.67
N GLY A 42 -6.60 -17.58 15.68
CA GLY A 42 -6.96 -18.35 16.87
C GLY A 42 -5.89 -19.39 17.20
N CYS A 43 -5.48 -19.47 18.47
CA CYS A 43 -4.52 -20.46 18.93
C CYS A 43 -5.25 -21.50 19.79
N GLU A 44 -5.20 -22.78 19.41
CA GLU A 44 -5.87 -23.84 20.17
C GLU A 44 -7.37 -23.55 20.39
N VAL A 45 -8.11 -23.15 19.36
CA VAL A 45 -9.56 -22.92 19.43
C VAL A 45 -10.30 -24.18 18.96
N GLY A 46 -10.33 -24.41 17.65
CA GLY A 46 -10.86 -25.58 16.97
C GLY A 46 -9.80 -26.65 16.69
N ASP A 47 -8.68 -26.27 16.05
CA ASP A 47 -7.50 -27.11 15.87
C ASP A 47 -6.25 -26.45 16.50
N ASP A 48 -5.05 -26.92 16.11
CA ASP A 48 -3.77 -26.38 16.58
C ASP A 48 -3.72 -24.83 16.35
N ILE A 49 -4.14 -24.34 15.18
CA ILE A 49 -4.32 -22.93 14.85
C ILE A 49 -5.56 -22.75 13.96
N ASP A 50 -6.29 -21.65 14.10
CA ASP A 50 -7.42 -21.27 13.24
C ASP A 50 -7.21 -19.89 12.62
N VAL A 51 -7.50 -19.75 11.32
CA VAL A 51 -7.45 -18.46 10.62
C VAL A 51 -8.88 -18.02 10.30
N PHE A 52 -9.30 -16.90 10.89
CA PHE A 52 -10.63 -16.33 10.69
C PHE A 52 -10.61 -15.32 9.53
N HIS A 53 -11.48 -15.53 8.53
CA HIS A 53 -11.51 -14.71 7.31
C HIS A 53 -12.69 -13.72 7.28
N SER A 54 -12.62 -12.78 6.33
CA SER A 54 -13.61 -11.74 6.13
C SER A 54 -14.88 -12.19 5.43
N ASP A 55 -14.85 -13.36 4.79
CA ASP A 55 -15.98 -14.04 4.15
C ASP A 55 -16.68 -15.02 5.11
N ASP A 56 -16.43 -14.90 6.42
CA ASP A 56 -16.90 -15.80 7.48
C ASP A 56 -16.46 -17.26 7.32
N SER A 57 -15.47 -17.53 6.47
CA SER A 57 -14.80 -18.83 6.44
C SER A 57 -13.73 -18.94 7.54
N VAL A 58 -13.45 -20.18 7.95
CA VAL A 58 -12.38 -20.51 8.90
C VAL A 58 -11.44 -21.51 8.26
N THR A 59 -10.14 -21.22 8.28
CA THR A 59 -9.11 -22.22 7.90
C THR A 59 -8.56 -22.87 9.15
N HIS A 60 -8.85 -24.16 9.30
CA HIS A 60 -8.33 -24.99 10.38
C HIS A 60 -6.94 -25.49 10.01
N VAL A 61 -5.94 -25.06 10.76
CA VAL A 61 -4.54 -25.35 10.49
C VAL A 61 -4.06 -26.41 11.48
N GLN A 62 -3.53 -27.50 10.94
CA GLN A 62 -2.98 -28.57 11.73
C GLN A 62 -1.47 -28.65 11.49
N VAL A 63 -0.69 -28.51 12.55
CA VAL A 63 0.77 -28.45 12.52
C VAL A 63 1.35 -29.78 12.98
N LYS A 64 2.25 -30.38 12.20
CA LYS A 64 2.82 -31.70 12.51
C LYS A 64 4.33 -31.69 12.25
N THR A 65 5.11 -31.87 13.32
CA THR A 65 6.58 -31.90 13.27
C THR A 65 7.15 -33.13 13.96
N GLY A 66 8.29 -33.63 13.45
CA GLY A 66 8.98 -34.78 14.03
C GLY A 66 8.18 -36.08 14.06
N THR A 67 7.05 -36.16 13.35
CA THR A 67 6.13 -37.30 13.39
C THR A 67 6.43 -38.38 12.36
N VAL A 68 7.28 -38.08 11.37
CA VAL A 68 7.62 -39.01 10.27
C VAL A 68 9.13 -38.97 9.97
N ASP A 69 9.71 -40.14 9.72
CA ASP A 69 11.14 -40.26 9.37
C ASP A 69 11.45 -39.84 7.92
N LYS A 70 10.44 -39.87 7.04
CA LYS A 70 10.51 -39.60 5.60
C LYS A 70 9.35 -38.69 5.17
N ASP A 71 9.09 -38.62 3.87
CA ASP A 71 8.00 -37.84 3.30
C ASP A 71 6.62 -38.27 3.81
N TRP A 72 5.77 -37.29 4.04
CA TRP A 72 4.36 -37.48 4.36
C TRP A 72 3.63 -38.15 3.20
N ASN A 73 2.94 -39.25 3.49
CA ASN A 73 2.16 -39.98 2.50
C ASN A 73 0.77 -40.37 3.06
N LEU A 74 -0.04 -40.97 2.19
CA LEU A 74 -1.43 -41.35 2.51
C LEU A 74 -1.53 -42.32 3.69
N THR A 75 -0.50 -43.12 3.96
CA THR A 75 -0.49 -44.05 5.10
C THR A 75 -0.51 -43.30 6.42
N GLN A 76 0.35 -42.28 6.58
CA GLN A 76 0.37 -41.50 7.83
C GLN A 76 -0.86 -40.60 7.96
N LEU A 77 -1.37 -40.04 6.85
CA LEU A 77 -2.58 -39.21 6.86
C LEU A 77 -3.83 -39.97 7.37
N ARG A 78 -3.88 -41.29 7.10
CA ARG A 78 -4.99 -42.19 7.47
C ARG A 78 -4.72 -43.01 8.72
N ALA A 79 -3.52 -42.93 9.29
CA ALA A 79 -3.17 -43.69 10.48
C ALA A 79 -4.04 -43.23 11.67
N PRO A 80 -4.69 -44.16 12.41
CA PRO A 80 -5.37 -43.82 13.65
C PRO A 80 -4.40 -43.20 14.65
N ARG A 81 -4.83 -42.15 15.36
CA ARG A 81 -3.99 -41.44 16.34
C ARG A 81 -3.84 -42.20 17.67
N ASN A 82 -4.78 -43.09 17.99
CA ASN A 82 -4.79 -43.78 19.28
C ASN A 82 -3.85 -45.01 19.27
N SER A 83 -2.92 -45.04 20.23
CA SER A 83 -2.06 -46.19 20.55
C SER A 83 -2.70 -47.17 21.56
N GLY A 84 -3.93 -46.90 22.01
CA GLY A 84 -4.67 -47.76 22.94
C GLY A 84 -5.17 -49.07 22.32
N ALA A 85 -5.64 -50.00 23.18
CA ALA A 85 -6.08 -51.35 22.81
C ALA A 85 -7.26 -51.39 21.80
N VAL A 86 -8.07 -50.32 21.74
CA VAL A 86 -9.12 -50.14 20.73
C VAL A 86 -8.75 -48.94 19.87
N LYS A 87 -8.32 -49.21 18.63
CA LYS A 87 -8.03 -48.16 17.65
C LYS A 87 -9.34 -47.67 17.06
N ASP A 88 -9.70 -46.43 17.33
CA ASP A 88 -10.81 -45.77 16.63
C ASP A 88 -10.43 -45.58 15.15
N PRO A 89 -11.12 -46.27 14.21
CA PRO A 89 -10.80 -46.20 12.79
C PRO A 89 -11.02 -44.80 12.18
N ASN A 90 -11.78 -43.92 12.84
CA ASN A 90 -12.13 -42.58 12.39
C ASN A 90 -11.31 -41.49 13.13
N SER A 91 -10.17 -41.84 13.71
CA SER A 91 -9.34 -40.90 14.50
C SER A 91 -8.12 -40.33 13.77
N SER A 92 -8.03 -40.48 12.44
CA SER A 92 -6.86 -40.02 11.69
C SER A 92 -6.82 -38.50 11.52
N ILE A 93 -5.68 -37.96 11.05
CA ILE A 93 -5.54 -36.53 10.72
C ILE A 93 -6.67 -36.06 9.80
N LEU A 94 -6.92 -36.83 8.75
CA LEU A 94 -7.98 -36.56 7.77
C LEU A 94 -9.38 -36.48 8.38
N HIS A 95 -9.71 -37.41 9.29
CA HIS A 95 -11.02 -37.42 9.96
C HIS A 95 -11.17 -36.20 10.87
N LYS A 96 -10.15 -35.90 11.70
CA LYS A 96 -10.16 -34.73 12.59
C LYS A 96 -10.35 -33.43 11.82
N SER A 97 -9.69 -33.27 10.66
CA SER A 97 -9.92 -32.09 9.82
C SER A 97 -11.38 -31.98 9.40
N LEU A 98 -11.99 -33.04 8.86
CA LEU A 98 -13.39 -33.01 8.44
C LEU A 98 -14.39 -32.88 9.60
N GLU A 99 -14.06 -33.32 10.81
CA GLU A 99 -14.93 -33.14 12.00
C GLU A 99 -15.12 -31.66 12.38
N LEU A 100 -14.20 -30.79 11.97
CA LEU A 100 -14.31 -29.34 12.18
C LEU A 100 -15.37 -28.70 11.26
N ASP A 101 -15.68 -29.35 10.13
CA ASP A 101 -16.74 -28.93 9.21
C ASP A 101 -18.12 -29.36 9.70
N LYS A 102 -18.65 -28.63 10.69
CA LYS A 102 -19.90 -28.98 11.38
C LYS A 102 -20.90 -27.83 11.52
N ASP A 103 -20.47 -26.60 11.29
CA ASP A 103 -21.34 -25.43 11.33
C ASP A 103 -21.83 -25.10 9.92
N PRO A 104 -23.13 -25.19 9.62
CA PRO A 104 -23.65 -24.96 8.28
C PRO A 104 -23.57 -23.49 7.84
N THR A 105 -23.30 -22.57 8.78
CA THR A 105 -23.16 -21.13 8.49
C THR A 105 -21.72 -20.71 8.19
N VAL A 106 -20.75 -21.60 8.43
CA VAL A 106 -19.31 -21.32 8.30
C VAL A 106 -18.70 -22.24 7.26
N THR A 107 -17.98 -21.67 6.29
CA THR A 107 -17.22 -22.48 5.33
C THR A 107 -15.89 -22.93 5.95
N SER A 108 -15.69 -24.24 6.04
CA SER A 108 -14.47 -24.83 6.62
C SER A 108 -13.41 -25.09 5.56
N LYS A 109 -12.27 -24.42 5.70
CA LYS A 109 -11.05 -24.66 4.92
C LYS A 109 -10.02 -25.37 5.79
N PHE A 110 -9.03 -26.01 5.19
CA PHE A 110 -8.03 -26.77 5.92
C PHE A 110 -6.62 -26.42 5.47
N MET A 111 -5.67 -26.46 6.40
CA MET A 111 -4.26 -26.33 6.11
C MET A 111 -3.46 -27.36 6.89
N LEU A 112 -2.57 -28.06 6.21
CA LEU A 112 -1.57 -28.91 6.85
C LEU A 112 -0.22 -28.24 6.78
N VAL A 113 0.47 -28.15 7.91
CA VAL A 113 1.81 -27.57 8.00
C VAL A 113 2.77 -28.61 8.57
N THR A 114 3.82 -28.92 7.82
CA THR A 114 4.77 -29.97 8.19
C THR A 114 6.22 -29.56 8.05
N ASP A 115 7.11 -30.23 8.80
CA ASP A 115 8.56 -30.05 8.74
C ASP A 115 9.23 -30.96 7.70
N LYS A 116 8.53 -31.98 7.21
CA LYS A 116 9.00 -32.88 6.15
C LYS A 116 8.21 -32.70 4.85
N PRO A 117 8.82 -32.95 3.68
CA PRO A 117 8.15 -32.91 2.39
C PRO A 117 6.98 -33.88 2.30
N VAL A 118 6.14 -33.68 1.28
CA VAL A 118 5.05 -34.62 0.94
C VAL A 118 5.47 -35.51 -0.23
N ALA A 119 5.00 -36.75 -0.21
CA ALA A 119 5.14 -37.67 -1.32
C ALA A 119 4.35 -37.17 -2.54
N SER A 120 4.75 -37.62 -3.74
CA SER A 120 4.08 -37.26 -5.01
C SER A 120 2.58 -37.54 -5.06
N SER A 121 2.09 -38.47 -4.22
CA SER A 121 0.66 -38.76 -4.09
C SER A 121 -0.14 -37.63 -3.42
N LEU A 122 0.51 -36.71 -2.72
CA LEU A 122 -0.10 -35.59 -1.99
C LEU A 122 0.31 -34.21 -2.51
N SER A 123 1.26 -34.14 -3.45
CA SER A 123 1.82 -32.86 -3.96
C SER A 123 0.79 -31.94 -4.60
N PHE A 124 -0.37 -32.46 -5.02
CA PHE A 124 -1.49 -31.64 -5.48
C PHE A 124 -1.96 -30.64 -4.41
N LEU A 125 -1.83 -30.98 -3.12
CA LEU A 125 -2.24 -30.12 -2.00
C LEU A 125 -1.29 -28.94 -1.76
N GLU A 126 -0.05 -29.01 -2.25
CA GLU A 126 0.91 -27.88 -2.18
C GLU A 126 0.58 -26.77 -3.19
N ILE A 127 -0.25 -27.08 -4.20
CA ILE A 127 -0.65 -26.12 -5.22
C ILE A 127 -1.66 -25.13 -4.60
N PRO A 128 -1.46 -23.80 -4.72
CA PRO A 128 -2.43 -22.80 -4.31
C PRO A 128 -3.81 -23.01 -4.95
N LEU A 129 -4.89 -22.78 -4.19
CA LEU A 129 -6.27 -23.10 -4.61
C LEU A 129 -6.66 -22.46 -5.95
N ASP A 130 -6.30 -21.18 -6.13
CA ASP A 130 -6.54 -20.38 -7.34
C ASP A 130 -5.85 -20.92 -8.60
N LYS A 131 -4.81 -21.75 -8.44
CA LYS A 131 -4.02 -22.32 -9.53
C LYS A 131 -4.38 -23.77 -9.87
N ARG A 132 -5.32 -24.38 -9.15
CA ARG A 132 -5.65 -25.81 -9.30
C ARG A 132 -6.49 -26.15 -10.52
N SER A 133 -7.30 -25.22 -11.04
CA SER A 133 -8.22 -25.45 -12.16
C SER A 133 -7.54 -25.98 -13.43
N LEU A 134 -6.25 -25.67 -13.63
CA LEU A 134 -5.45 -26.06 -14.79
C LEU A 134 -4.52 -27.25 -14.52
N LYS A 135 -4.62 -27.92 -13.36
CA LYS A 135 -3.67 -28.96 -12.93
C LYS A 135 -4.31 -30.34 -12.89
N THR A 136 -3.53 -31.35 -13.26
CA THR A 136 -3.93 -32.76 -13.21
C THR A 136 -3.63 -33.36 -11.83
N GLY A 137 -4.27 -34.49 -11.50
CA GLY A 137 -4.01 -35.26 -10.26
C GLY A 137 -5.12 -35.17 -9.20
N ARG A 138 -6.04 -34.21 -9.32
CA ARG A 138 -7.17 -34.04 -8.40
C ARG A 138 -7.97 -35.32 -8.19
N ASP A 139 -8.51 -35.92 -9.26
CA ASP A 139 -9.43 -37.05 -9.15
C ASP A 139 -8.77 -38.31 -8.58
N ALA A 140 -7.48 -38.51 -8.86
CA ALA A 140 -6.70 -39.61 -8.28
C ALA A 140 -6.50 -39.41 -6.78
N LEU A 141 -6.24 -38.16 -6.35
CA LEU A 141 -6.16 -37.81 -4.95
C LEU A 141 -7.51 -37.97 -4.25
N VAL A 142 -8.61 -37.47 -4.82
CA VAL A 142 -9.97 -37.61 -4.26
C VAL A 142 -10.32 -39.08 -4.01
N LYS A 143 -10.13 -39.95 -5.01
CA LYS A 143 -10.33 -41.40 -4.85
C LYS A 143 -9.50 -41.97 -3.70
N SER A 144 -8.25 -41.52 -3.58
CA SER A 144 -7.38 -41.94 -2.49
C SER A 144 -7.92 -41.45 -1.14
N ILE A 145 -8.26 -40.17 -1.00
CA ILE A 145 -8.80 -39.60 0.24
C ILE A 145 -10.11 -40.30 0.65
N ASP A 146 -11.03 -40.54 -0.28
CA ASP A 146 -12.29 -41.25 0.00
C ASP A 146 -12.06 -42.68 0.48
N LEU A 147 -11.08 -43.40 -0.09
CA LEU A 147 -10.65 -44.71 0.43
C LEU A 147 -10.07 -44.61 1.85
N GLY A 148 -9.53 -43.45 2.24
CA GLY A 148 -9.04 -43.18 3.59
C GLY A 148 -10.14 -42.87 4.59
N LEU A 149 -11.24 -42.25 4.13
CA LEU A 149 -12.44 -41.90 4.90
C LEU A 149 -13.39 -43.10 5.07
N LYS A 150 -12.85 -44.23 5.53
CA LYS A 150 -13.53 -45.53 5.68
C LYS A 150 -15.03 -45.42 5.99
N ASN A 151 -15.83 -46.31 5.40
CA ASN A 151 -17.28 -46.37 5.57
C ASN A 151 -18.05 -45.12 5.10
N GLY A 152 -17.48 -44.35 4.17
CA GLY A 152 -18.13 -43.16 3.61
C GLY A 152 -18.29 -42.04 4.64
N PHE A 153 -17.29 -41.88 5.52
CA PHE A 153 -17.29 -40.83 6.54
C PHE A 153 -17.54 -39.45 5.92
N LYS A 154 -18.43 -38.68 6.56
CA LYS A 154 -18.79 -37.34 6.17
C LYS A 154 -18.68 -36.39 7.36
N SER A 155 -18.39 -35.14 7.08
CA SER A 155 -18.42 -34.07 8.07
C SER A 155 -19.83 -33.82 8.62
N GLY A 156 -19.96 -32.98 9.65
CA GLY A 156 -21.26 -32.57 10.19
C GLY A 156 -22.14 -31.84 9.16
N ASN A 157 -21.51 -31.19 8.17
CA ASN A 157 -22.17 -30.55 7.03
C ASN A 157 -22.41 -31.51 5.84
N GLY A 158 -22.08 -32.79 5.96
CA GLY A 158 -22.30 -33.78 4.89
C GLY A 158 -21.26 -33.75 3.76
N ASN A 159 -20.13 -33.08 3.97
CA ASN A 159 -19.01 -33.03 3.03
C ASN A 159 -18.08 -34.25 3.17
N GLY A 160 -17.39 -34.63 2.09
CA GLY A 160 -16.51 -35.80 2.03
C GLY A 160 -15.11 -35.48 1.48
N GLY A 161 -14.41 -36.49 0.95
CA GLY A 161 -13.02 -36.35 0.51
C GLY A 161 -12.83 -35.36 -0.64
N GLY A 162 -13.79 -35.27 -1.57
CA GLY A 162 -13.77 -34.26 -2.64
C GLY A 162 -13.71 -32.83 -2.10
N TYR A 163 -14.59 -32.51 -1.15
CA TYR A 163 -14.61 -31.20 -0.49
C TYR A 163 -13.31 -30.94 0.27
N TRP A 164 -12.81 -31.94 1.01
CA TRP A 164 -11.55 -31.80 1.74
C TRP A 164 -10.39 -31.48 0.78
N VAL A 165 -10.24 -32.21 -0.32
CA VAL A 165 -9.17 -31.95 -1.31
C VAL A 165 -9.29 -30.54 -1.89
N ASP A 166 -10.49 -30.10 -2.23
CA ASP A 166 -10.72 -28.78 -2.83
C ASP A 166 -10.50 -27.62 -1.87
N ASN A 167 -10.60 -27.85 -0.55
CA ASN A 167 -10.48 -26.83 0.47
C ASN A 167 -9.23 -26.98 1.36
N THR A 168 -8.31 -27.89 1.01
CA THR A 168 -7.06 -28.12 1.77
C THR A 168 -5.83 -27.59 1.04
N ILE A 169 -4.96 -26.87 1.74
CA ILE A 169 -3.59 -26.52 1.30
C ILE A 169 -2.56 -27.22 2.20
N TRP A 170 -1.43 -27.63 1.63
CA TRP A 170 -0.28 -28.15 2.37
C TRP A 170 0.90 -27.19 2.28
N ARG A 171 1.50 -26.82 3.41
CA ARG A 171 2.73 -26.01 3.48
C ARG A 171 3.84 -26.80 4.17
N VAL A 172 5.03 -26.77 3.60
CA VAL A 172 6.20 -27.43 4.17
C VAL A 172 7.22 -26.38 4.60
N PHE A 173 7.68 -26.47 5.85
CA PHE A 173 8.76 -25.64 6.40
C PHE A 173 9.78 -26.52 7.09
N SER A 174 10.85 -26.86 6.38
CA SER A 174 11.89 -27.77 6.90
C SER A 174 12.76 -27.19 8.00
N ASP A 175 12.74 -25.87 8.17
CA ASP A 175 13.56 -25.13 9.11
C ASP A 175 12.75 -23.99 9.74
N ILE A 176 12.85 -23.87 11.06
CA ILE A 176 12.21 -22.81 11.82
C ILE A 176 12.83 -21.44 11.52
N GLU A 177 14.13 -21.39 11.22
CA GLU A 177 14.80 -20.15 10.85
C GLU A 177 14.20 -19.55 9.58
N PHE A 178 13.78 -20.39 8.63
CA PHE A 178 13.08 -19.92 7.44
C PHE A 178 11.70 -19.33 7.74
N VAL A 179 11.00 -19.87 8.75
CA VAL A 179 9.73 -19.30 9.24
C VAL A 179 9.98 -17.93 9.86
N ILE A 180 11.00 -17.80 10.72
CA ILE A 180 11.39 -16.55 11.38
C ILE A 180 11.77 -15.48 10.34
N LEU A 181 12.59 -15.82 9.34
CA LEU A 181 12.97 -14.89 8.27
C LEU A 181 11.76 -14.40 7.46
N LYS A 182 10.77 -15.26 7.22
CA LYS A 182 9.51 -14.85 6.58
C LYS A 182 8.69 -13.91 7.47
N VAL A 183 8.61 -14.18 8.78
CA VAL A 183 7.99 -13.27 9.74
C VAL A 183 8.67 -11.90 9.68
N GLU A 184 9.99 -11.84 9.75
CA GLU A 184 10.76 -10.58 9.67
C GLU A 184 10.51 -9.84 8.34
N HIS A 185 10.47 -10.57 7.22
CA HIS A 185 10.14 -9.99 5.92
C HIS A 185 8.75 -9.36 5.93
N ASN A 186 7.74 -10.10 6.38
CA ASN A 186 6.36 -9.64 6.43
C ASN A 186 6.19 -8.45 7.36
N LEU A 187 6.85 -8.45 8.51
CA LEU A 187 6.79 -7.34 9.47
C LEU A 187 7.44 -6.07 8.92
N ARG A 188 8.53 -6.19 8.16
CA ARG A 188 9.15 -5.05 7.48
C ARG A 188 8.18 -4.45 6.46
N SER A 189 7.58 -5.29 5.61
CA SER A 189 6.55 -4.86 4.66
C SER A 189 5.34 -4.23 5.38
N ALA A 190 4.88 -4.82 6.49
CA ALA A 190 3.75 -4.29 7.26
C ALA A 190 4.07 -2.93 7.92
N CYS A 191 5.29 -2.73 8.42
CA CYS A 191 5.72 -1.43 8.96
C CYS A 191 5.74 -0.36 7.85
N GLU A 192 6.19 -0.72 6.65
CA GLU A 192 6.20 0.18 5.51
C GLU A 192 4.77 0.49 5.05
N GLU A 193 3.95 -0.52 4.80
CA GLU A 193 2.59 -0.39 4.23
C GLU A 193 1.57 0.20 5.22
N LEU A 194 1.59 -0.21 6.48
CA LEU A 194 0.57 0.19 7.46
C LEU A 194 0.96 1.43 8.26
N LEU A 195 2.27 1.59 8.53
CA LEU A 195 2.78 2.58 9.48
C LEU A 195 3.68 3.64 8.86
N ASN A 196 4.02 3.52 7.57
CA ASN A 196 4.82 4.52 6.90
C ASN A 196 6.20 4.72 7.57
N CYS A 197 6.78 3.64 8.10
CA CYS A 197 8.04 3.71 8.84
C CYS A 197 8.97 2.55 8.48
N THR A 198 10.26 2.72 8.78
CA THR A 198 11.26 1.66 8.67
C THR A 198 11.91 1.42 10.03
N LEU A 199 12.05 0.16 10.40
CA LEU A 199 12.76 -0.28 11.59
C LEU A 199 14.12 -0.86 11.19
N SER A 200 15.09 -0.81 12.11
CA SER A 200 16.35 -1.54 11.91
C SER A 200 16.09 -3.05 11.86
N ASN A 201 17.04 -3.82 11.33
CA ASN A 201 16.95 -5.28 11.35
C ASN A 201 16.78 -5.83 12.78
N GLU A 202 17.44 -5.21 13.74
CA GLU A 202 17.28 -5.54 15.16
C GLU A 202 15.87 -5.19 15.69
N GLY A 203 15.33 -4.03 15.31
CA GLY A 203 13.96 -3.66 15.67
C GLY A 203 12.91 -4.60 15.08
N ILE A 204 13.13 -5.08 13.84
CA ILE A 204 12.25 -6.07 13.20
C ILE A 204 12.30 -7.42 13.93
N ARG A 205 13.49 -7.88 14.35
CA ARG A 205 13.65 -9.10 15.15
C ARG A 205 12.89 -9.02 16.47
N GLN A 206 13.13 -7.95 17.24
CA GLN A 206 12.46 -7.73 18.52
C GLN A 206 10.93 -7.66 18.36
N LEU A 207 10.44 -6.99 17.32
CA LEU A 207 9.03 -6.97 17.00
C LEU A 207 8.47 -8.38 16.70
N GLY A 208 9.21 -9.20 15.96
CA GLY A 208 8.86 -10.60 15.71
C GLY A 208 8.78 -11.42 16.99
N GLU A 209 9.74 -11.27 17.90
CA GLU A 209 9.72 -11.92 19.21
C GLU A 209 8.52 -11.48 20.06
N ILE A 210 8.20 -10.18 20.07
CA ILE A 210 7.04 -9.65 20.80
C ILE A 210 5.73 -10.22 20.24
N LEU A 211 5.59 -10.29 18.91
CA LEU A 211 4.43 -10.89 18.27
C LEU A 211 4.31 -12.38 18.62
N CYS A 212 5.42 -13.12 18.57
CA CYS A 212 5.46 -14.54 18.97
C CYS A 212 5.09 -14.74 20.43
N ASN A 213 5.59 -13.88 21.33
CA ASN A 213 5.24 -13.92 22.75
C ASN A 213 3.75 -13.65 22.99
N ARG A 214 3.14 -12.78 22.16
CA ARG A 214 1.69 -12.53 22.22
C ARG A 214 0.90 -13.77 21.78
N ILE A 215 1.31 -14.41 20.68
CA ILE A 215 0.72 -15.68 20.21
C ILE A 215 0.85 -16.77 21.28
N TYR A 216 2.03 -16.93 21.87
CA TYR A 216 2.27 -17.86 22.97
C TYR A 216 1.33 -17.59 24.16
N ALA A 217 1.17 -16.32 24.56
CA ALA A 217 0.25 -15.97 25.64
C ALA A 217 -1.21 -16.37 25.33
N LYS A 218 -1.65 -16.19 24.07
CA LYS A 218 -2.99 -16.61 23.61
C LYS A 218 -3.14 -18.13 23.64
N SER A 219 -2.11 -18.89 23.25
CA SER A 219 -2.15 -20.36 23.23
C SER A 219 -2.27 -20.98 24.64
N GLN A 220 -1.65 -20.36 25.65
CA GLN A 220 -1.67 -20.82 27.05
C GLN A 220 -3.02 -20.62 27.77
N ILE A 221 -3.94 -19.82 27.23
CA ILE A 221 -5.24 -19.57 27.89
C ILE A 221 -6.05 -20.88 27.94
N SER A 222 -6.54 -21.24 29.12
CA SER A 222 -7.31 -22.47 29.30
C SER A 222 -8.68 -22.38 28.65
N LYS A 223 -9.07 -23.40 27.87
CA LYS A 223 -10.43 -23.55 27.29
C LYS A 223 -11.54 -23.62 28.35
N LYS A 224 -11.21 -23.84 29.62
CA LYS A 224 -12.19 -23.84 30.72
C LYS A 224 -12.52 -22.44 31.24
N THR A 225 -11.62 -21.47 31.02
CA THR A 225 -11.70 -20.14 31.63
C THR A 225 -11.77 -19.02 30.60
N GLY A 226 -11.21 -19.22 29.40
CA GLY A 226 -11.29 -18.25 28.30
C GLY A 226 -12.18 -18.74 27.17
N ASP A 227 -12.51 -17.82 26.27
CA ASP A 227 -13.32 -18.07 25.08
C ASP A 227 -12.52 -17.98 23.77
N VAL A 228 -13.22 -18.02 22.63
CA VAL A 228 -12.60 -17.89 21.29
C VAL A 228 -11.86 -16.56 21.13
N VAL A 229 -12.44 -15.47 21.64
CA VAL A 229 -11.88 -14.11 21.50
C VAL A 229 -10.60 -13.99 22.32
N ASP A 230 -10.60 -14.51 23.55
CA ASP A 230 -9.44 -14.51 24.43
C ASP A 230 -8.24 -15.23 23.80
N LYS A 231 -8.49 -16.35 23.10
CA LYS A 231 -7.47 -17.17 22.43
C LYS A 231 -7.12 -16.71 21.01
N THR A 232 -7.69 -15.60 20.54
CA THR A 232 -7.47 -15.07 19.20
C THR A 232 -6.65 -13.78 19.25
N LEU A 233 -5.59 -13.71 18.45
CA LEU A 233 -4.95 -12.45 18.11
C LEU A 233 -5.72 -11.82 16.94
N THR A 234 -6.44 -10.73 17.19
CA THR A 234 -7.17 -10.02 16.14
C THR A 234 -6.21 -9.18 15.30
N ARG A 235 -6.62 -8.87 14.06
CA ARG A 235 -5.89 -7.96 13.18
C ARG A 235 -5.65 -6.60 13.85
N ASP A 236 -6.66 -6.04 14.49
CA ASP A 236 -6.57 -4.74 15.15
C ASP A 236 -5.59 -4.77 16.34
N GLU A 237 -5.59 -5.86 17.13
CA GLU A 237 -4.61 -6.04 18.20
C GLU A 237 -3.18 -6.09 17.64
N ALA A 238 -2.95 -6.84 16.56
CA ALA A 238 -1.65 -6.95 15.91
C ALA A 238 -1.19 -5.60 15.30
N GLN A 239 -2.09 -4.85 14.67
CA GLN A 239 -1.78 -3.51 14.14
C GLN A 239 -1.47 -2.52 15.26
N SER A 240 -2.20 -2.57 16.37
CA SER A 240 -1.95 -1.73 17.54
C SER A 240 -0.57 -2.00 18.15
N LEU A 241 -0.21 -3.28 18.28
CA LEU A 241 1.12 -3.72 18.71
C LEU A 241 2.22 -3.15 17.81
N LEU A 242 2.02 -3.26 16.49
CA LEU A 242 2.94 -2.74 15.48
C LEU A 242 3.12 -1.22 15.64
N ARG A 243 2.01 -0.47 15.76
CA ARG A 243 2.00 0.99 15.95
C ARG A 243 2.76 1.40 17.21
N GLN A 244 2.47 0.73 18.32
CA GLN A 244 3.10 1.01 19.60
C GLN A 244 4.61 0.78 19.55
N PHE A 245 5.05 -0.35 18.99
CA PHE A 245 6.46 -0.67 18.88
C PHE A 245 7.18 0.32 17.95
N ALA A 246 6.61 0.59 16.78
CA ALA A 246 7.18 1.51 15.81
C ALA A 246 7.32 2.92 16.38
N THR A 247 6.29 3.46 17.04
CA THR A 247 6.33 4.82 17.62
C THR A 247 7.50 4.99 18.59
N ASN A 248 7.84 3.94 19.35
CA ASN A 248 8.93 3.97 20.32
C ASN A 248 10.33 3.70 19.72
N ASN A 249 10.41 3.16 18.49
CA ASN A 249 11.66 2.64 17.90
C ASN A 249 11.91 3.09 16.45
N THR A 250 11.13 4.03 15.90
CA THR A 250 11.30 4.50 14.52
C THR A 250 12.61 5.26 14.37
N LEU A 251 13.51 4.76 13.52
CA LEU A 251 14.85 5.34 13.33
C LEU A 251 14.95 6.29 12.13
N ALA A 252 13.95 6.38 11.25
CA ALA A 252 13.90 7.36 10.16
C ALA A 252 12.46 7.74 9.79
N PRO A 253 12.02 8.99 10.07
CA PRO A 253 10.74 9.48 9.57
C PRO A 253 10.76 9.54 8.03
N LYS A 254 9.62 9.28 7.40
CA LYS A 254 9.41 9.53 5.97
C LYS A 254 8.86 10.94 5.77
N ALA A 255 9.31 11.64 4.73
CA ALA A 255 9.08 13.08 4.58
C ALA A 255 7.60 13.46 4.43
N TYR A 256 6.85 12.63 3.71
CA TYR A 256 5.51 12.93 3.25
C TYR A 256 4.45 12.11 3.98
N SER A 257 4.64 11.90 5.29
CA SER A 257 3.63 11.29 6.15
C SER A 257 2.32 12.09 6.09
N ASN A 258 1.21 11.46 6.49
CA ASN A 258 -0.14 12.00 6.34
C ASN A 258 -0.35 13.20 7.30
N LYS A 259 0.18 14.37 6.93
CA LYS A 259 -0.01 15.63 7.66
C LYS A 259 -1.42 16.14 7.39
N ASN A 260 -2.12 16.56 8.42
CA ASN A 260 -3.42 17.23 8.28
C ASN A 260 -3.23 18.71 7.91
N LEU A 261 -2.65 18.99 6.74
CA LEU A 261 -2.51 20.35 6.21
C LEU A 261 -3.86 20.85 5.67
N PRO A 262 -4.15 22.15 5.72
CA PRO A 262 -5.42 22.70 5.25
C PRO A 262 -5.51 22.74 3.71
N GLU A 263 -6.72 22.83 3.16
CA GLU A 263 -6.93 22.95 1.72
C GLU A 263 -6.80 24.41 1.25
N ILE A 264 -5.98 24.66 0.21
CA ILE A 264 -5.84 25.99 -0.38
C ILE A 264 -7.07 26.33 -1.25
N VAL A 265 -7.58 25.33 -1.96
CA VAL A 265 -8.72 25.45 -2.89
C VAL A 265 -9.72 24.32 -2.64
N THR A 266 -10.99 24.57 -2.92
CA THR A 266 -12.07 23.61 -2.76
C THR A 266 -12.42 22.98 -4.13
N PRO A 267 -12.59 21.65 -4.21
CA PRO A 267 -13.06 21.00 -5.44
C PRO A 267 -14.47 21.49 -5.84
N LEU A 268 -14.63 21.93 -7.09
CA LEU A 268 -15.93 22.32 -7.65
C LEU A 268 -16.56 21.16 -8.43
N PHE A 269 -15.77 20.53 -9.30
CA PHE A 269 -16.22 19.38 -10.07
C PHE A 269 -15.06 18.51 -10.53
N GLU A 270 -15.40 17.28 -10.91
CA GLU A 270 -14.48 16.34 -11.52
C GLU A 270 -15.19 15.53 -12.60
N GLU A 271 -14.57 15.44 -13.78
CA GLU A 271 -15.02 14.61 -14.88
C GLU A 271 -13.85 13.79 -15.43
N SER A 272 -14.12 12.53 -15.76
CA SER A 272 -13.15 11.64 -16.39
C SER A 272 -13.72 11.14 -17.71
N GLU A 273 -13.01 11.40 -18.80
CA GLU A 273 -13.36 10.98 -20.15
C GLU A 273 -12.14 10.28 -20.76
N ASP A 274 -12.18 8.95 -20.84
CA ASP A 274 -11.06 8.13 -21.35
C ASP A 274 -9.72 8.48 -20.65
N LYS A 275 -8.69 8.91 -21.39
CA LYS A 275 -7.37 9.31 -20.85
C LYS A 275 -7.33 10.76 -20.33
N ARG A 276 -8.46 11.47 -20.32
CA ARG A 276 -8.57 12.86 -19.92
C ARG A 276 -9.31 13.01 -18.59
N ARG A 277 -8.72 13.76 -17.66
CA ARG A 277 -9.35 14.14 -16.39
C ARG A 277 -9.51 15.66 -16.34
N LYS A 278 -10.72 16.14 -16.13
CA LYS A 278 -11.04 17.57 -15.99
C LYS A 278 -11.39 17.86 -14.53
N ARG A 279 -10.77 18.87 -13.94
CA ARG A 279 -11.05 19.30 -12.56
C ARG A 279 -11.10 20.81 -12.47
N GLY A 280 -12.19 21.30 -11.91
CA GLY A 280 -12.36 22.71 -11.55
C GLY A 280 -12.25 22.89 -10.04
N PHE A 281 -11.65 24.00 -9.64
CA PHE A 281 -11.49 24.39 -8.24
C PHE A 281 -12.04 25.79 -8.02
N THR A 282 -12.40 26.07 -6.77
CA THR A 282 -12.94 27.36 -6.34
C THR A 282 -12.40 27.72 -4.96
N GLN A 283 -12.69 28.94 -4.50
CA GLN A 283 -12.50 29.32 -3.11
C GLN A 283 -13.65 30.25 -2.69
N GLY A 284 -14.05 30.15 -1.42
CA GLY A 284 -15.22 30.84 -0.89
C GLY A 284 -15.03 32.34 -0.66
N PHE A 285 -16.16 33.00 -0.42
CA PHE A 285 -16.26 34.39 -0.03
C PHE A 285 -16.70 34.51 1.43
N ASN A 286 -16.16 35.48 2.16
CA ASN A 286 -16.63 35.86 3.49
C ASN A 286 -17.38 37.19 3.37
N PHE A 287 -18.69 37.19 3.65
CA PHE A 287 -19.54 38.39 3.57
C PHE A 287 -19.40 39.14 2.23
N GLY A 288 -19.33 38.41 1.12
CA GLY A 288 -19.18 38.97 -0.22
C GLY A 288 -17.76 39.32 -0.65
N ALA A 289 -16.77 39.23 0.25
CA ALA A 289 -15.35 39.46 -0.06
C ALA A 289 -14.60 38.14 -0.30
N TYR A 290 -13.83 38.06 -1.37
CA TYR A 290 -13.05 36.87 -1.68
C TYR A 290 -11.92 36.66 -0.66
N ARG A 291 -11.70 35.42 -0.24
CA ARG A 291 -10.78 35.07 0.87
C ARG A 291 -9.31 35.02 0.42
N TYR A 292 -8.78 36.12 -0.11
CA TYR A 292 -7.38 36.20 -0.57
C TYR A 292 -6.36 35.86 0.52
N ASP A 293 -6.55 36.41 1.74
CA ASP A 293 -5.64 36.16 2.86
C ASP A 293 -5.63 34.68 3.25
N HIS A 294 -6.77 34.01 3.20
CA HIS A 294 -6.84 32.57 3.44
C HIS A 294 -6.00 31.80 2.43
N VAL A 295 -6.12 32.09 1.13
CA VAL A 295 -5.31 31.41 0.09
C VAL A 295 -3.82 31.59 0.37
N VAL A 296 -3.40 32.80 0.70
CA VAL A 296 -1.99 33.12 1.03
C VAL A 296 -1.54 32.46 2.32
N ASP A 297 -2.39 32.39 3.34
CA ASP A 297 -2.09 31.69 4.58
C ASP A 297 -1.84 30.21 4.34
N MET A 298 -2.72 29.55 3.59
CA MET A 298 -2.58 28.12 3.29
C MET A 298 -1.39 27.87 2.37
N LEU A 299 -1.05 28.77 1.44
CA LEU A 299 0.17 28.66 0.62
C LEU A 299 1.41 28.49 1.51
N ILE A 300 1.55 29.31 2.56
CA ILE A 300 2.69 29.24 3.50
C ILE A 300 2.74 27.92 4.26
N ASP A 301 1.61 27.27 4.52
CA ASP A 301 1.58 25.97 5.20
C ASP A 301 2.10 24.82 4.32
N TRP A 302 2.13 25.00 2.99
CA TRP A 302 2.51 23.97 2.01
C TRP A 302 3.87 24.19 1.33
N VAL A 303 4.52 25.35 1.52
CA VAL A 303 5.80 25.64 0.82
C VAL A 303 6.93 24.71 1.24
N ASP A 304 6.88 24.10 2.42
CA ASP A 304 7.90 23.15 2.89
C ASP A 304 7.98 21.92 1.97
N GLU A 305 6.84 21.33 1.60
CA GLU A 305 6.80 20.13 0.75
C GLU A 305 7.28 20.37 -0.69
N VAL A 306 7.24 21.63 -1.16
CA VAL A 306 7.64 22.01 -2.54
C VAL A 306 9.10 22.44 -2.60
N PHE A 307 9.56 23.20 -1.60
CA PHE A 307 10.84 23.89 -1.64
C PHE A 307 11.91 23.24 -0.78
N LEU A 308 11.60 22.23 0.05
CA LEU A 308 12.58 21.46 0.81
C LEU A 308 12.77 20.04 0.27
N ARG A 309 13.96 19.49 0.46
CA ARG A 309 14.26 18.08 0.18
C ARG A 309 13.60 17.18 1.22
N PRO A 310 13.24 15.92 0.86
CA PRO A 310 12.72 14.95 1.81
C PRO A 310 13.56 14.84 3.10
N SER A 311 14.89 14.83 2.96
CA SER A 311 15.86 14.85 4.07
C SER A 311 15.76 16.10 4.96
N GLU A 312 15.44 17.27 4.40
CA GLU A 312 15.29 18.55 5.11
C GLU A 312 13.92 18.67 5.80
N ILE A 313 12.89 18.08 5.20
CA ILE A 313 11.56 17.97 5.80
C ILE A 313 11.65 17.11 7.07
N VAL A 314 12.30 15.95 6.96
CA VAL A 314 12.51 14.99 8.07
C VAL A 314 13.52 15.49 9.10
N GLY A 315 14.56 16.20 8.65
CA GLY A 315 15.61 16.73 9.52
C GLY A 315 15.04 17.65 10.61
N GLY A 316 15.40 17.38 11.86
CA GLY A 316 14.94 18.13 13.05
C GLY A 316 15.55 19.52 13.20
N SER A 317 15.78 20.26 12.11
CA SER A 317 16.21 21.66 12.23
C SER A 317 15.09 22.46 12.90
N GLN A 318 15.50 23.36 13.82
CA GLN A 318 14.59 24.26 14.51
C GLN A 318 13.75 25.02 13.47
N THR A 319 12.44 25.12 13.69
CA THR A 319 11.45 25.69 12.75
C THR A 319 11.90 27.02 12.12
N PHE A 320 12.64 27.84 12.88
CA PHE A 320 13.21 29.10 12.40
C PHE A 320 14.24 28.94 11.26
N GLY A 321 15.13 27.96 11.34
CA GLY A 321 16.13 27.68 10.29
C GLY A 321 15.48 27.23 8.99
N LYS A 322 14.41 26.41 9.07
CA LYS A 322 13.62 25.99 7.90
C LYS A 322 12.94 27.18 7.21
N ALA A 323 12.35 28.09 7.99
CA ALA A 323 11.68 29.26 7.43
C ALA A 323 12.67 30.20 6.71
N GLN A 324 13.88 30.38 7.25
CA GLN A 324 14.91 31.16 6.57
C GLN A 324 15.36 30.51 5.26
N GLU A 325 15.62 29.21 5.27
CA GLU A 325 16.05 28.47 4.08
C GLU A 325 14.99 28.49 2.96
N ILE A 326 13.71 28.35 3.31
CA ILE A 326 12.61 28.48 2.36
C ILE A 326 12.57 29.88 1.76
N ARG A 327 12.70 30.94 2.58
CA ARG A 327 12.74 32.33 2.09
C ARG A 327 13.90 32.56 1.13
N GLU A 328 15.09 32.06 1.45
CA GLU A 328 16.27 32.16 0.57
C GLU A 328 16.04 31.46 -0.78
N ARG A 329 15.40 30.27 -0.78
CA ARG A 329 15.05 29.55 -2.01
C ARG A 329 13.98 30.27 -2.84
N ILE A 330 13.01 30.90 -2.19
CA ILE A 330 11.94 31.63 -2.86
C ILE A 330 12.43 32.98 -3.40
N ALA A 331 13.36 33.65 -2.72
CA ALA A 331 13.82 35.00 -3.10
C ALA A 331 14.36 35.10 -4.54
N GLY A 332 14.88 34.01 -5.10
CA GLY A 332 15.36 33.94 -6.48
C GLY A 332 14.34 33.47 -7.53
N LEU A 333 13.08 33.22 -7.13
CA LEU A 333 12.05 32.65 -8.00
C LEU A 333 10.92 33.66 -8.26
N ASP A 334 10.27 33.51 -9.42
CA ASP A 334 9.03 34.21 -9.72
C ASP A 334 7.91 33.71 -8.77
N LEU A 335 7.25 34.64 -8.09
CA LEU A 335 6.13 34.34 -7.18
C LEU A 335 4.98 33.64 -7.90
N LYS A 336 4.81 33.85 -9.22
CA LYS A 336 3.83 33.11 -10.03
C LYS A 336 4.12 31.62 -10.00
N THR A 337 5.38 31.26 -10.24
CA THR A 337 5.85 29.87 -10.20
C THR A 337 5.70 29.28 -8.81
N VAL A 338 6.06 30.03 -7.76
CA VAL A 338 5.91 29.60 -6.36
C VAL A 338 4.45 29.30 -6.02
N THR A 339 3.57 30.22 -6.36
CA THR A 339 2.13 30.11 -6.13
C THR A 339 1.54 28.91 -6.86
N ALA A 340 1.78 28.80 -8.17
CA ALA A 340 1.22 27.74 -9.01
C ALA A 340 1.65 26.34 -8.56
N ARG A 341 2.95 26.17 -8.26
CA ARG A 341 3.51 24.89 -7.81
C ARG A 341 2.94 24.47 -6.45
N THR A 342 2.80 25.42 -5.53
CA THR A 342 2.28 25.15 -4.18
C THR A 342 0.81 24.77 -4.20
N ILE A 343 -0.02 25.45 -5.01
CA ILE A 343 -1.43 25.08 -5.20
C ILE A 343 -1.54 23.69 -5.82
N LEU A 344 -0.79 23.42 -6.90
CA LEU A 344 -0.84 22.09 -7.52
C LEU A 344 -0.38 21.00 -6.55
N ASN A 345 0.70 21.22 -5.80
CA ASN A 345 1.18 20.28 -4.77
C ASN A 345 0.08 19.98 -3.75
N SER A 346 -0.57 21.01 -3.19
CA SER A 346 -1.62 20.81 -2.19
C SER A 346 -2.79 20.00 -2.78
N ILE A 347 -3.19 20.30 -4.01
CA ILE A 347 -4.26 19.58 -4.70
C ILE A 347 -3.90 18.10 -4.87
N LEU A 348 -2.69 17.80 -5.37
CA LEU A 348 -2.25 16.43 -5.64
C LEU A 348 -2.10 15.61 -4.35
N ARG A 349 -1.56 16.23 -3.29
CA ARG A 349 -1.40 15.61 -1.95
C ARG A 349 -2.74 15.33 -1.29
N LYS A 350 -3.73 16.22 -1.44
CA LYS A 350 -5.09 16.01 -0.92
C LYS A 350 -5.86 14.94 -1.65
N GLN A 351 -5.70 14.84 -2.97
CA GLN A 351 -6.33 13.80 -3.78
C GLN A 351 -5.70 12.43 -3.55
N ASN A 352 -4.38 12.39 -3.35
CA ASN A 352 -3.62 11.17 -3.15
C ASN A 352 -2.76 11.33 -1.89
N GLN A 353 -3.27 10.89 -0.75
CA GLN A 353 -2.61 11.04 0.56
C GLN A 353 -1.22 10.38 0.60
N GLN A 354 -0.97 9.41 -0.27
CA GLN A 354 0.31 8.71 -0.42
C GLN A 354 1.20 9.30 -1.52
N SER A 355 0.81 10.41 -2.14
CA SER A 355 1.65 11.09 -3.14
C SER A 355 2.93 11.62 -2.51
N GLN A 356 4.05 11.42 -3.19
CA GLN A 356 5.38 11.82 -2.76
C GLN A 356 5.97 12.82 -3.76
N PRO A 357 5.95 14.13 -3.43
CA PRO A 357 6.57 15.15 -4.27
C PRO A 357 8.07 14.90 -4.42
N ILE A 358 8.62 15.25 -5.58
CA ILE A 358 10.07 15.34 -5.80
C ILE A 358 10.41 16.84 -5.93
N PRO A 359 11.35 17.37 -5.14
CA PRO A 359 11.64 18.81 -5.04
C PRO A 359 12.48 19.29 -6.24
N MET A 360 11.85 19.37 -7.41
CA MET A 360 12.52 19.66 -8.68
C MET A 360 13.11 21.09 -8.75
N VAL A 361 12.63 22.00 -7.90
CA VAL A 361 13.16 23.38 -7.76
C VAL A 361 14.68 23.39 -7.57
N MET A 362 15.23 22.43 -6.83
CA MET A 362 16.67 22.35 -6.54
C MET A 362 17.53 22.09 -7.78
N PHE A 363 16.95 21.50 -8.82
CA PHE A 363 17.65 21.13 -10.04
C PHE A 363 17.61 22.24 -11.10
N ALA A 364 16.59 23.11 -11.06
CA ALA A 364 16.48 24.28 -11.92
C ALA A 364 17.49 25.39 -11.54
N ALA A 365 17.90 25.47 -10.27
CA ALA A 365 18.81 26.50 -9.77
C ALA A 365 20.29 26.31 -10.20
N ASN A 366 20.70 25.11 -10.61
CA ASN A 366 22.10 24.79 -10.98
C ASN A 366 22.46 25.16 -12.44
N GLY A 367 22.01 26.33 -12.90
CA GLY A 367 22.63 27.11 -13.99
C GLY A 367 22.60 26.59 -15.43
N ASN A 368 22.31 25.31 -15.70
CA ASN A 368 22.35 24.73 -17.06
C ASN A 368 21.21 23.74 -17.40
N LYS A 369 20.33 23.39 -16.45
CA LYS A 369 19.21 22.46 -16.67
C LYS A 369 17.89 23.24 -16.71
N CYS A 370 17.42 23.62 -17.91
CA CYS A 370 16.05 24.11 -18.09
C CYS A 370 15.09 22.91 -18.01
N LEU A 371 14.32 22.81 -16.92
CA LEU A 371 13.28 21.80 -16.76
C LEU A 371 12.04 22.25 -17.52
N LYS A 372 11.43 21.35 -18.30
CA LYS A 372 10.18 21.62 -19.03
C LYS A 372 8.92 21.30 -18.22
N PHE A 373 9.11 20.91 -16.97
CA PHE A 373 8.05 20.60 -16.02
C PHE A 373 8.30 21.32 -14.68
N ASP A 374 7.23 21.50 -13.93
CA ASP A 374 7.17 22.34 -12.72
C ASP A 374 7.01 21.53 -11.44
N SER A 375 6.39 20.36 -11.52
CA SER A 375 6.24 19.44 -10.39
C SER A 375 6.34 17.98 -10.82
N VAL A 376 6.79 17.12 -9.91
CA VAL A 376 6.78 15.67 -10.09
C VAL A 376 6.32 15.03 -8.81
N HIS A 377 5.41 14.08 -8.94
CA HIS A 377 4.84 13.34 -7.82
C HIS A 377 4.89 11.85 -8.14
N ILE A 378 5.44 11.07 -7.23
CA ILE A 378 5.23 9.62 -7.22
C ILE A 378 3.87 9.39 -6.57
N VAL A 379 2.95 8.75 -7.28
CA VAL A 379 1.63 8.39 -6.74
C VAL A 379 1.62 6.89 -6.54
N LEU A 380 1.51 6.48 -5.27
CA LEU A 380 1.48 5.06 -4.94
C LEU A 380 0.15 4.45 -5.41
N GLY A 381 0.25 3.38 -6.20
CA GLY A 381 -0.90 2.70 -6.77
C GLY A 381 -1.24 1.40 -6.04
N GLU A 382 -2.40 0.84 -6.34
CA GLU A 382 -2.79 -0.48 -5.85
C GLU A 382 -1.83 -1.55 -6.40
N GLN A 383 -1.58 -2.61 -5.62
CA GLN A 383 -0.69 -3.73 -5.99
C GLN A 383 0.76 -3.32 -6.34
N ASN A 384 1.27 -2.21 -5.80
CA ASN A 384 2.62 -1.69 -6.03
C ASN A 384 2.90 -1.22 -7.47
N ILE A 385 1.88 -1.01 -8.32
CA ILE A 385 2.07 -0.38 -9.63
C ILE A 385 2.00 1.14 -9.44
N ASN A 386 3.16 1.77 -9.23
CA ASN A 386 3.19 3.20 -8.93
C ASN A 386 3.18 4.07 -10.19
N GLU A 387 2.58 5.24 -10.10
CA GLU A 387 2.49 6.19 -11.20
C GLU A 387 3.43 7.37 -10.98
N LEU A 388 3.87 8.00 -12.08
CA LEU A 388 4.59 9.27 -12.05
C LEU A 388 3.72 10.37 -12.64
N TRP A 389 3.36 11.33 -11.82
CA TRP A 389 2.56 12.48 -12.23
C TRP A 389 3.50 13.67 -12.44
N VAL A 390 3.53 14.20 -13.66
CA VAL A 390 4.43 15.30 -14.07
C VAL A 390 3.57 16.52 -14.37
N GLY A 391 3.77 17.58 -13.60
CA GLY A 391 2.97 18.79 -13.67
C GLY A 391 3.65 19.91 -14.45
N VAL A 392 2.87 20.66 -15.23
CA VAL A 392 3.22 21.96 -15.79
C VAL A 392 2.21 22.98 -15.27
N THR A 393 2.69 24.11 -14.77
CA THR A 393 1.84 25.06 -14.03
C THR A 393 2.01 26.49 -14.52
N GLU A 394 0.90 27.25 -14.55
CA GLU A 394 0.90 28.69 -14.80
C GLU A 394 -0.06 29.41 -13.87
N PHE A 395 0.39 30.54 -13.31
CA PHE A 395 -0.43 31.47 -12.55
C PHE A 395 -0.49 32.78 -13.32
N ILE A 396 -1.58 32.97 -14.05
CA ILE A 396 -1.71 33.98 -15.10
C ILE A 396 -1.96 35.35 -14.47
N GLU A 397 -1.11 36.33 -14.77
CA GLU A 397 -1.31 37.72 -14.33
C GLU A 397 -2.56 38.30 -14.96
N ASN A 398 -3.20 39.25 -14.28
CA ASN A 398 -4.45 39.82 -14.81
C ASN A 398 -4.27 40.56 -16.14
N SER A 399 -3.05 41.03 -16.43
CA SER A 399 -2.69 41.69 -17.69
C SER A 399 -2.47 40.73 -18.86
N ASP A 400 -2.26 39.44 -18.57
CA ASP A 400 -1.93 38.45 -19.58
C ASP A 400 -3.18 37.91 -20.27
N VAL A 401 -3.05 37.65 -21.57
CA VAL A 401 -4.12 37.02 -22.36
C VAL A 401 -4.08 35.51 -22.13
N ILE A 402 -5.11 34.97 -21.48
CA ILE A 402 -5.19 33.54 -21.11
C ILE A 402 -4.94 32.59 -22.28
N PHE A 403 -5.47 32.89 -23.47
CA PHE A 403 -5.32 32.03 -24.64
C PHE A 403 -3.89 31.95 -25.16
N ASP A 404 -3.13 33.05 -25.07
CA ASP A 404 -1.70 33.07 -25.43
C ASP A 404 -0.88 32.23 -24.44
N VAL A 405 -1.24 32.27 -23.16
CA VAL A 405 -0.64 31.39 -22.13
C VAL A 405 -0.96 29.93 -22.41
N MET A 406 -2.22 29.60 -22.75
CA MET A 406 -2.61 28.23 -23.11
C MET A 406 -1.83 27.73 -24.32
N GLN A 407 -1.55 28.58 -25.30
CA GLN A 407 -0.72 28.22 -26.45
C GLN A 407 0.71 27.87 -26.03
N ARG A 408 1.35 28.72 -25.21
CA ARG A 408 2.69 28.47 -24.66
C ARG A 408 2.75 27.20 -23.81
N LEU A 409 1.73 26.96 -22.99
CA LEU A 409 1.60 25.74 -22.20
C LEU A 409 1.50 24.48 -23.06
N SER A 410 0.72 24.56 -24.14
CA SER A 410 0.56 23.46 -25.08
C SER A 410 1.88 23.12 -25.76
N ASP A 411 2.67 24.14 -26.12
CA ASP A 411 4.02 23.95 -26.67
C ASP A 411 4.98 23.36 -25.62
N LYS A 412 4.98 23.88 -24.39
CA LYS A 412 5.81 23.37 -23.28
C LYS A 412 5.54 21.89 -22.98
N ILE A 413 4.28 21.48 -22.97
CA ILE A 413 3.88 20.09 -22.72
C ILE A 413 4.22 19.19 -23.92
N SER A 414 4.04 19.68 -25.15
CA SER A 414 4.45 18.94 -26.35
C SER A 414 5.95 18.64 -26.31
N ASP A 415 6.75 19.66 -26.01
CA ASP A 415 8.19 19.56 -25.88
C ASP A 415 8.63 18.60 -24.75
N LEU A 416 7.94 18.63 -23.61
CA LEU A 416 8.18 17.72 -22.48
C LEU A 416 7.97 16.26 -22.89
N ILE A 417 6.83 15.95 -23.51
CA ILE A 417 6.40 14.58 -23.76
C ILE A 417 7.13 13.98 -24.97
N PHE A 418 7.25 14.74 -26.06
CA PHE A 418 7.65 14.20 -27.35
C PHE A 418 9.12 14.44 -27.71
N LEU A 419 9.84 15.31 -26.97
CA LEU A 419 11.25 15.62 -27.26
C LEU A 419 12.20 15.30 -26.09
N ASP A 420 11.84 15.68 -24.87
CA ASP A 420 12.80 15.72 -23.75
C ASP A 420 12.63 14.63 -22.69
N MET A 421 11.62 13.75 -22.83
CA MET A 421 11.23 12.83 -21.76
C MET A 421 12.39 11.95 -21.24
N ASP A 422 13.28 11.45 -22.08
CA ASP A 422 14.45 10.66 -21.63
C ASP A 422 15.42 11.46 -20.78
N LYS A 423 15.66 12.72 -21.15
CA LYS A 423 16.51 13.63 -20.38
C LYS A 423 15.85 13.91 -19.03
N ASP A 424 14.54 14.17 -19.03
CA ASP A 424 13.78 14.50 -17.83
C ASP A 424 13.66 13.29 -16.88
N ARG A 425 13.48 12.06 -17.41
CA ARG A 425 13.50 10.82 -16.62
C ARG A 425 14.81 10.65 -15.85
N ARG A 426 15.96 10.90 -16.47
CA ARG A 426 17.27 10.86 -15.77
C ARG A 426 17.37 11.89 -14.66
N ILE A 427 16.91 13.12 -14.91
CA ILE A 427 16.94 14.18 -13.89
C ILE A 427 16.06 13.80 -12.71
N ILE A 428 14.87 13.25 -12.94
CA ILE A 428 13.97 12.80 -11.87
C ILE A 428 14.61 11.65 -11.08
N LEU A 429 15.26 10.70 -11.76
CA LEU A 429 15.96 9.58 -11.13
C LEU A 429 17.14 10.04 -10.25
N GLU A 430 17.86 11.08 -10.67
CA GLU A 430 18.92 11.71 -9.87
C GLU A 430 18.36 12.53 -8.69
N ALA A 431 17.16 13.09 -8.84
CA ALA A 431 16.56 14.01 -7.88
C ALA A 431 15.86 13.35 -6.70
N LYS A 432 15.42 12.10 -6.86
CA LYS A 432 14.73 11.37 -5.79
C LYS A 432 15.67 11.05 -4.64
N ASP A 433 15.16 11.18 -3.42
CA ASP A 433 15.88 10.87 -2.17
C ASP A 433 15.21 9.67 -1.48
N ASP A 434 15.30 8.49 -2.12
CA ASP A 434 14.59 7.24 -1.74
C ASP A 434 14.67 6.89 -0.25
N LYS A 435 15.78 7.25 0.38
CA LYS A 435 16.00 7.00 1.81
C LYS A 435 14.86 7.59 2.66
N TYR A 436 14.33 8.74 2.27
CA TYR A 436 13.27 9.47 2.99
C TYR A 436 11.89 9.36 2.32
N LEU A 437 11.81 8.70 1.16
CA LEU A 437 10.56 8.37 0.46
C LEU A 437 10.04 7.00 0.87
N PHE A 438 8.73 6.79 0.78
CA PHE A 438 8.11 5.47 0.79
C PHE A 438 8.58 4.66 -0.41
N LYS A 439 8.67 3.35 -0.19
CA LYS A 439 9.05 2.40 -1.22
C LYS A 439 8.16 2.55 -2.46
N HIS A 440 8.80 2.55 -3.61
CA HIS A 440 8.16 2.67 -4.91
C HIS A 440 8.96 1.93 -5.96
N ASP A 441 8.35 1.64 -7.10
CA ASP A 441 8.96 0.93 -8.23
C ASP A 441 9.18 1.82 -9.46
N ILE A 442 9.02 3.15 -9.32
CA ILE A 442 9.12 4.13 -10.42
C ILE A 442 10.51 4.16 -11.08
N ASP A 443 11.55 3.65 -10.43
CA ASP A 443 12.88 3.49 -11.03
C ASP A 443 12.82 2.68 -12.34
N SER A 444 11.91 1.70 -12.42
CA SER A 444 11.69 0.88 -13.62
C SER A 444 11.20 1.68 -14.83
N ILE A 445 10.41 2.74 -14.62
CA ILE A 445 9.87 3.59 -15.69
C ILE A 445 10.77 4.82 -15.96
N LEU A 446 11.60 5.20 -14.99
CA LEU A 446 12.62 6.23 -15.13
C LEU A 446 13.90 5.73 -15.81
N ASP A 447 14.14 4.42 -15.83
CA ASP A 447 15.26 3.84 -16.57
C ASP A 447 15.12 4.09 -18.08
N THR A 448 16.06 4.88 -18.62
CA THR A 448 16.13 5.23 -20.04
C THR A 448 16.62 4.09 -20.93
N SER A 449 16.97 2.93 -20.38
CA SER A 449 17.22 1.71 -21.18
C SER A 449 15.96 1.21 -21.90
N SER A 450 14.79 1.53 -21.35
CA SER A 450 13.47 1.24 -21.94
C SER A 450 12.84 2.48 -22.57
N SER A 451 12.03 2.26 -23.61
CA SER A 451 11.27 3.34 -24.25
C SER A 451 10.26 3.94 -23.25
N PHE A 452 10.13 5.26 -23.26
CA PHE A 452 9.08 5.97 -22.53
C PHE A 452 7.68 5.47 -22.92
N GLU A 453 7.45 5.23 -24.21
CA GLU A 453 6.16 4.80 -24.74
C GLU A 453 5.71 3.46 -24.14
N SER A 454 6.64 2.54 -23.88
CA SER A 454 6.35 1.22 -23.28
C SER A 454 5.78 1.31 -21.87
N ASN A 455 5.96 2.46 -21.20
CA ASN A 455 5.49 2.69 -19.84
C ASN A 455 4.47 3.86 -19.78
N LEU A 456 3.95 4.33 -20.91
CA LEU A 456 3.13 5.54 -21.01
C LEU A 456 1.91 5.53 -20.08
N GLU A 457 1.33 4.35 -19.87
CA GLU A 457 0.19 4.15 -18.97
C GLU A 457 0.49 4.48 -17.50
N ARG A 458 1.76 4.45 -17.09
CA ARG A 458 2.20 4.79 -15.72
C ARG A 458 2.55 6.27 -15.56
N PHE A 459 2.52 7.05 -16.64
CA PHE A 459 2.70 8.50 -16.60
C PHE A 459 1.35 9.20 -16.69
N LYS A 460 1.21 10.28 -15.91
CA LYS A 460 0.10 11.23 -16.06
C LYS A 460 0.67 12.64 -16.12
N PHE A 461 0.32 13.39 -17.16
CA PHE A 461 0.74 14.77 -17.29
C PHE A 461 -0.37 15.68 -16.80
N VAL A 462 -0.03 16.57 -15.87
CA VAL A 462 -0.98 17.44 -15.21
C VAL A 462 -0.72 18.88 -15.62
N VAL A 463 -1.76 19.58 -16.05
CA VAL A 463 -1.71 20.98 -16.42
C VAL A 463 -2.50 21.76 -15.39
N PHE A 464 -1.84 22.65 -14.68
CA PHE A 464 -2.50 23.56 -13.75
C PHE A 464 -2.48 24.98 -14.29
N ILE A 465 -3.66 25.61 -14.33
CA ILE A 465 -3.77 27.04 -14.62
C ILE A 465 -4.64 27.74 -13.58
N SER A 466 -4.19 28.92 -13.18
CA SER A 466 -5.03 29.88 -12.49
C SER A 466 -5.13 31.17 -13.30
N TYR A 467 -6.32 31.74 -13.38
CA TYR A 467 -6.60 32.93 -14.19
C TYR A 467 -7.63 33.82 -13.53
N LYS A 468 -7.65 35.10 -13.95
CA LYS A 468 -8.70 36.03 -13.59
C LYS A 468 -9.97 35.77 -14.40
N MET A 469 -11.10 35.59 -13.72
CA MET A 469 -12.42 35.58 -14.34
C MET A 469 -13.12 36.91 -14.02
N ASP A 470 -13.37 37.75 -15.04
CA ASP A 470 -13.84 39.13 -14.86
C ASP A 470 -15.19 39.23 -14.13
N SER A 471 -16.10 38.28 -14.37
CA SER A 471 -17.44 38.26 -13.77
C SER A 471 -17.51 37.44 -12.48
N TYR A 472 -16.36 37.09 -11.89
CA TYR A 472 -16.33 36.21 -10.72
C TYR A 472 -16.41 37.00 -9.42
N ASP A 473 -17.57 36.92 -8.78
CA ASP A 473 -17.87 37.51 -7.48
C ASP A 473 -18.73 36.56 -6.62
N HIS A 474 -19.25 37.06 -5.50
CA HIS A 474 -20.05 36.26 -4.57
C HIS A 474 -21.47 35.94 -5.06
N LEU A 475 -21.89 36.49 -6.20
CA LEU A 475 -23.18 36.22 -6.84
C LEU A 475 -23.03 35.25 -8.02
N THR A 476 -21.81 34.99 -8.47
CA THR A 476 -21.54 34.01 -9.53
C THR A 476 -22.04 32.62 -9.12
N SER A 477 -22.88 32.01 -9.96
CA SER A 477 -23.38 30.67 -9.70
C SER A 477 -22.28 29.62 -9.93
N GLU A 478 -22.34 28.50 -9.20
CA GLU A 478 -21.44 27.37 -9.43
C GLU A 478 -21.55 26.86 -10.88
N SER A 479 -22.74 26.88 -11.48
CA SER A 479 -22.95 26.47 -12.88
C SER A 479 -22.23 27.36 -13.89
N ASP A 480 -22.21 28.67 -13.68
CA ASP A 480 -21.49 29.60 -14.57
C ASP A 480 -19.99 29.38 -14.46
N LEU A 481 -19.49 29.21 -13.23
CA LEU A 481 -18.09 28.92 -12.96
C LEU A 481 -17.65 27.59 -13.58
N MET A 482 -18.45 26.54 -13.40
CA MET A 482 -18.22 25.23 -14.02
C MET A 482 -18.18 25.33 -15.54
N THR A 483 -19.10 26.09 -16.13
CA THR A 483 -19.19 26.26 -17.59
C THR A 483 -17.97 26.97 -18.15
N ASP A 484 -17.53 28.08 -17.54
CA ASP A 484 -16.33 28.80 -17.97
C ASP A 484 -15.08 27.92 -17.87
N ILE A 485 -14.89 27.24 -16.73
CA ILE A 485 -13.76 26.33 -16.52
C ILE A 485 -13.74 25.22 -17.58
N LYS A 486 -14.88 24.56 -17.82
CA LYS A 486 -14.97 23.47 -18.82
C LYS A 486 -14.63 23.98 -20.21
N ASN A 487 -15.14 25.15 -20.60
CA ASN A 487 -14.82 25.77 -21.89
C ASN A 487 -13.31 26.02 -22.04
N LYS A 488 -12.63 26.49 -20.99
CA LYS A 488 -11.16 26.67 -20.99
C LYS A 488 -10.42 25.34 -21.12
N ILE A 489 -10.84 24.32 -20.40
CA ILE A 489 -10.25 22.97 -20.46
C ILE A 489 -10.41 22.37 -21.87
N ASP A 490 -11.62 22.42 -22.43
CA ASP A 490 -11.89 21.87 -23.76
C ASP A 490 -11.15 22.65 -24.85
N HIS A 491 -11.05 23.97 -24.75
CA HIS A 491 -10.23 24.77 -25.66
C HIS A 491 -8.76 24.32 -25.63
N MET A 492 -8.16 24.23 -24.44
CA MET A 492 -6.75 23.83 -24.29
C MET A 492 -6.50 22.40 -24.78
N TYR A 493 -7.39 21.45 -24.49
CA TYR A 493 -7.28 20.08 -24.97
C TYR A 493 -7.36 20.03 -26.51
N ASN A 494 -8.34 20.70 -27.11
CA ASN A 494 -8.50 20.75 -28.56
C ASN A 494 -7.29 21.41 -29.24
N LEU A 495 -6.72 22.45 -28.62
CA LEU A 495 -5.47 23.07 -29.07
C LEU A 495 -4.30 22.08 -29.05
N MET A 496 -4.11 21.31 -27.98
CA MET A 496 -3.08 20.28 -27.92
C MET A 496 -3.27 19.21 -28.99
N VAL A 497 -4.46 18.62 -29.10
CA VAL A 497 -4.75 17.55 -30.07
C VAL A 497 -4.61 18.03 -31.51
N SER A 498 -5.03 19.27 -31.82
CA SER A 498 -4.88 19.84 -33.16
C SER A 498 -3.41 20.07 -33.54
N LYS A 499 -2.55 20.40 -32.57
CA LYS A 499 -1.09 20.51 -32.79
C LYS A 499 -0.44 19.13 -32.95
N ASN A 500 -0.85 18.16 -32.15
CA ASN A 500 -0.35 16.79 -32.22
C ASN A 500 -1.43 15.76 -31.81
N PRO A 501 -1.94 14.93 -32.74
CA PRO A 501 -2.99 13.95 -32.42
C PRO A 501 -2.55 12.86 -31.43
N PHE A 502 -1.25 12.65 -31.21
CA PHE A 502 -0.74 11.70 -30.21
C PHE A 502 -1.11 12.09 -28.78
N PHE A 503 -1.47 13.35 -28.51
CA PHE A 503 -2.01 13.76 -27.21
C PHE A 503 -3.25 12.97 -26.78
N ALA A 504 -4.05 12.45 -27.72
CA ALA A 504 -5.20 11.60 -27.42
C ALA A 504 -4.79 10.25 -26.77
N GLN A 505 -3.53 9.84 -26.91
CA GLN A 505 -3.01 8.61 -26.32
C GLN A 505 -2.36 8.83 -24.95
N VAL A 506 -2.16 10.09 -24.55
CA VAL A 506 -1.50 10.48 -23.30
C VAL A 506 -2.54 10.68 -22.20
N ARG A 507 -2.23 10.23 -20.97
CA ARG A 507 -3.05 10.54 -19.79
C ARG A 507 -2.86 11.99 -19.37
N LEU A 508 -3.85 12.83 -19.63
CA LEU A 508 -3.84 14.27 -19.35
C LEU A 508 -4.80 14.61 -18.21
N GLY A 509 -4.33 15.40 -17.24
CA GLY A 509 -5.14 15.98 -16.19
C GLY A 509 -5.16 17.51 -16.31
N PHE A 510 -6.33 18.12 -16.46
CA PHE A 510 -6.51 19.56 -16.50
C PHE A 510 -7.10 20.06 -15.20
N TYR A 511 -6.36 20.92 -14.51
CA TYR A 511 -6.65 21.42 -13.18
C TYR A 511 -6.74 22.95 -13.26
N VAL A 512 -7.93 23.50 -13.05
CA VAL A 512 -8.20 24.90 -13.35
C VAL A 512 -8.80 25.61 -12.16
N PHE A 513 -8.21 26.75 -11.79
CA PHE A 513 -8.58 27.55 -10.63
C PHE A 513 -8.79 29.03 -11.00
N PRO A 514 -10.02 29.44 -11.36
CA PRO A 514 -10.35 30.85 -11.56
C PRO A 514 -10.31 31.62 -10.24
N THR A 515 -9.93 32.90 -10.31
CA THR A 515 -10.02 33.85 -9.19
C THR A 515 -10.58 35.19 -9.67
N PRO A 516 -11.06 36.06 -8.77
CA PRO A 516 -11.46 37.41 -9.16
C PRO A 516 -10.26 38.32 -9.49
N CYS A 517 -9.07 38.03 -8.93
CA CYS A 517 -7.86 38.82 -9.14
C CYS A 517 -6.60 38.04 -8.70
N ASN A 518 -5.80 37.59 -9.66
CA ASN A 518 -4.57 36.86 -9.39
C ASN A 518 -3.48 37.76 -8.80
N ASP A 519 -3.34 39.00 -9.29
CA ASP A 519 -2.33 39.94 -8.80
C ASP A 519 -2.49 40.25 -7.30
N THR A 520 -3.73 40.25 -6.76
CA THR A 520 -3.97 40.43 -5.32
C THR A 520 -3.36 39.30 -4.50
N ILE A 521 -3.43 38.05 -4.98
CA ILE A 521 -2.80 36.90 -4.31
C ILE A 521 -1.28 37.06 -4.33
N LEU A 522 -0.71 37.42 -5.48
CA LEU A 522 0.74 37.61 -5.64
C LEU A 522 1.28 38.72 -4.74
N ASN A 523 0.59 39.86 -4.69
CA ASN A 523 0.98 41.00 -3.86
C ASN A 523 0.93 40.64 -2.37
N LYS A 524 -0.15 40.01 -1.91
CA LYS A 524 -0.27 39.57 -0.51
C LYS A 524 0.77 38.50 -0.14
N LEU A 525 1.07 37.58 -1.04
CA LEU A 525 2.13 36.59 -0.83
C LEU A 525 3.51 37.26 -0.72
N LYS A 526 3.79 38.24 -1.59
CA LYS A 526 5.03 39.04 -1.54
C LYS A 526 5.21 39.71 -0.19
N ASP A 527 4.16 40.36 0.33
CA ASP A 527 4.19 41.03 1.63
C ASP A 527 4.49 40.03 2.76
N LYS A 528 3.89 38.83 2.68
CA LYS A 528 4.06 37.80 3.72
C LYS A 528 5.43 37.12 3.71
N ILE A 529 6.05 36.96 2.55
CA ILE A 529 7.39 36.35 2.41
C ILE A 529 8.50 37.37 2.74
N SER A 530 8.22 38.66 2.58
CA SER A 530 9.17 39.76 2.87
C SER A 530 9.28 40.11 4.36
N LEU A 531 8.40 39.54 5.21
CA LEU A 531 8.40 39.63 6.68
C LEU A 531 9.12 38.42 7.30
#